data_AF-A0A1I8BEB6-F1
#
_entry.id   AF-A0A1I8BEB6-F1
#
_cell.length_a   1.000
_cell.length_b   1.000
_cell.length_c   1.000
_cell.angle_alpha   90.00
_cell.angle_beta   90.00
_cell.angle_gamma   90.00
#
_symmetry.space_group_name_H-M   'P 1'
#
loop_
_entity.id
_entity.type
_entity.pdbx_description
1 polymer ?
#
loop_
_entity_poly.entity_id
_entity_poly.type
_entity_poly.pdbx_seq_one_letter_code
_entity_poly.pdbx_strand_id
1 'polypeptide(L)'
;MQYYVSLLITFLSLFVSTYGASCQSPRHSSSGYSTQDGFFHYKTTYIMEFALQCANNYEHNSQFFAVVSGRVYQLSVSEETAKYQVSWLLEHTESSSQTFDVVVLDEDKLAEYKKAVQSGAENPLSGVEPLFTAQYYHPGVSKKTPLSSEGVCLLIAVAAVYYALNFKQELAKRD
;
A
#
# COMPACT_ATOMS: atom_id res chain seq x y z
N MET A 1 -31.18 -22.98 -48.53
CA MET A 1 -30.33 -23.58 -47.47
C MET A 1 -28.97 -22.90 -47.31
N GLN A 2 -28.23 -22.57 -48.38
CA GLN A 2 -26.90 -21.93 -48.30
C GLN A 2 -26.84 -20.64 -47.43
N TYR A 3 -27.86 -19.78 -47.52
CA TYR A 3 -27.90 -18.49 -46.81
C TYR A 3 -28.02 -18.64 -45.28
N TYR A 4 -28.83 -19.60 -44.81
CA TYR A 4 -28.98 -19.86 -43.38
C TYR A 4 -27.71 -20.43 -42.74
N VAL A 5 -26.99 -21.27 -43.48
CA VAL A 5 -25.71 -21.83 -43.03
C VAL A 5 -24.65 -20.72 -42.93
N SER A 6 -24.59 -19.82 -43.91
CA SER A 6 -23.65 -18.71 -43.89
C SER A 6 -23.92 -17.73 -42.75
N LEU A 7 -25.21 -17.44 -42.46
CA LEU A 7 -25.65 -16.58 -41.37
C LEU A 7 -25.38 -17.18 -39.97
N LEU A 8 -25.54 -18.50 -39.83
CA LEU A 8 -25.24 -19.23 -38.60
C LEU A 8 -23.73 -19.24 -38.29
N ILE A 9 -22.90 -19.37 -39.32
CA ILE A 9 -21.43 -19.36 -39.20
C ILE A 9 -20.94 -17.96 -38.79
N THR A 10 -21.54 -16.89 -39.33
CA THR A 10 -21.16 -15.52 -38.93
C THR A 10 -21.53 -15.25 -37.47
N PHE A 11 -22.71 -15.69 -37.02
CA PHE A 11 -23.15 -15.53 -35.63
C PHE A 11 -22.27 -16.30 -34.64
N LEU A 12 -21.81 -17.51 -35.01
CA LEU A 12 -20.95 -18.33 -34.15
C LEU A 12 -19.53 -17.75 -34.02
N SER A 13 -19.00 -17.11 -35.06
CA SER A 13 -17.67 -16.46 -35.02
C SER A 13 -17.60 -15.22 -34.12
N LEU A 14 -18.73 -14.53 -33.90
CA LEU A 14 -18.82 -13.36 -33.02
C LEU A 14 -18.79 -13.74 -31.52
N PHE A 15 -19.14 -14.97 -31.17
CA PHE A 15 -19.14 -15.44 -29.77
C PHE A 15 -17.78 -15.94 -29.27
N VAL A 16 -16.80 -16.19 -30.14
CA VAL A 16 -15.51 -16.80 -29.76
C VAL A 16 -14.48 -15.79 -29.21
N SER A 17 -14.72 -14.49 -29.34
CA SER A 17 -13.70 -13.47 -29.07
C SER A 17 -13.82 -12.81 -27.70
N THR A 18 -13.91 -13.56 -26.60
CA THR A 18 -13.69 -13.01 -25.24
C THR A 18 -13.15 -14.05 -24.28
N TYR A 19 -11.93 -14.55 -24.52
CA TYR A 19 -11.13 -15.12 -23.43
C TYR A 19 -10.12 -14.05 -23.02
N GLY A 20 -10.42 -13.34 -21.93
CA GLY A 20 -9.43 -12.52 -21.24
C GLY A 20 -8.31 -13.43 -20.74
N ALA A 21 -7.06 -13.10 -21.05
CA ALA A 21 -5.92 -13.81 -20.49
C ALA A 21 -5.80 -13.39 -19.02
N SER A 22 -6.11 -14.28 -18.08
CA SER A 22 -5.85 -14.06 -16.66
C SER A 22 -4.48 -14.62 -16.26
N CYS A 23 -3.84 -14.03 -15.25
CA CYS A 23 -2.58 -14.53 -14.72
C CYS A 23 -2.76 -15.91 -14.06
N GLN A 24 -2.18 -16.95 -14.65
CA GLN A 24 -2.22 -18.31 -14.11
C GLN A 24 -1.01 -18.58 -13.20
N SER A 25 -1.28 -19.03 -11.97
CA SER A 25 -0.31 -19.39 -10.94
C SER A 25 0.69 -18.28 -10.57
N PRO A 26 0.25 -17.21 -9.89
CA PRO A 26 1.11 -16.09 -9.52
C PRO A 26 2.15 -16.52 -8.47
N ARG A 27 3.43 -16.55 -8.86
CA ARG A 27 4.53 -16.53 -7.88
C ARG A 27 4.78 -15.09 -7.47
N HIS A 28 4.71 -14.82 -6.18
CA HIS A 28 4.84 -13.46 -5.65
C HIS A 28 5.95 -13.39 -4.58
N SER A 29 6.70 -12.30 -4.61
CA SER A 29 7.56 -11.87 -3.50
C SER A 29 7.04 -10.52 -3.01
N SER A 30 6.76 -10.41 -1.71
CA SER A 30 6.19 -9.22 -1.08
C SER A 30 7.21 -8.53 -0.18
N SER A 31 7.34 -7.22 -0.34
CA SER A 31 8.13 -6.38 0.57
C SER A 31 7.32 -5.14 0.93
N GLY A 32 7.11 -4.91 2.22
CA GLY A 32 6.29 -3.81 2.71
C GLY A 32 7.06 -2.85 3.61
N TYR A 33 6.76 -1.57 3.46
CA TYR A 33 7.29 -0.49 4.26
C TYR A 33 6.15 0.33 4.82
N SER A 34 6.31 0.78 6.06
CA SER A 34 5.35 1.67 6.70
C SER A 34 6.10 2.70 7.53
N THR A 35 5.58 3.92 7.53
CA THR A 35 6.12 4.97 8.38
C THR A 35 5.81 4.65 9.84
N GLN A 36 6.83 4.68 10.70
CA GLN A 36 6.67 4.46 12.14
C GLN A 36 6.82 5.75 12.95
N ASP A 37 7.07 6.88 12.29
CA ASP A 37 7.23 8.15 12.97
C ASP A 37 5.89 8.86 13.13
N GLY A 38 5.42 8.91 14.37
CA GLY A 38 4.18 9.57 14.76
C GLY A 38 4.30 11.03 15.10
N PHE A 39 5.52 11.54 15.20
CA PHE A 39 5.74 12.86 15.74
C PHE A 39 5.61 13.95 14.67
N PHE A 40 6.26 13.75 13.52
CA PHE A 40 6.20 14.71 12.40
C PHE A 40 5.03 14.46 11.44
N HIS A 41 4.40 13.29 11.50
CA HIS A 41 3.36 12.88 10.57
C HIS A 41 2.03 12.56 11.27
N TYR A 42 0.95 13.20 10.83
CA TYR A 42 -0.42 12.94 11.28
C TYR A 42 -1.03 11.67 10.65
N LYS A 43 -0.42 11.18 9.57
CA LYS A 43 -0.87 10.00 8.82
C LYS A 43 0.27 9.04 8.63
N THR A 44 -0.03 7.76 8.74
CA THR A 44 0.89 6.68 8.41
C THR A 44 0.69 6.28 6.98
N THR A 45 1.77 6.34 6.20
CA THR A 45 1.79 5.83 4.83
C THR A 45 2.28 4.39 4.86
N TYR A 46 1.55 3.54 4.16
CA TYR A 46 1.88 2.15 3.92
C TYR A 46 2.20 1.97 2.46
N ILE A 47 3.24 1.19 2.20
CA ILE A 47 3.71 0.86 0.87
C ILE A 47 3.93 -0.64 0.86
N MET A 48 3.35 -1.34 -0.10
CA MET A 48 3.73 -2.71 -0.39
C MET A 48 4.15 -2.85 -1.84
N GLU A 49 5.27 -3.53 -2.05
CA GLU A 49 5.77 -3.94 -3.34
C GLU A 49 5.55 -5.45 -3.55
N PHE A 50 5.19 -5.80 -4.77
CA PHE A 50 5.00 -7.17 -5.22
C PHE A 50 5.82 -7.39 -6.49
N ALA A 51 6.67 -8.41 -6.46
CA ALA A 51 7.24 -8.96 -7.69
C ALA A 51 6.35 -10.13 -8.13
N LEU A 52 5.65 -9.98 -9.26
CA LEU A 52 4.75 -11.00 -9.81
C LEU A 52 5.40 -11.74 -10.98
N GLN A 53 5.34 -13.06 -10.96
CA GLN A 53 5.72 -13.93 -12.06
C GLN A 53 4.55 -14.85 -12.41
N CYS A 54 3.96 -14.64 -13.58
CA CYS A 54 2.86 -15.46 -14.10
C CYS A 54 3.42 -16.52 -15.06
N ALA A 55 2.87 -17.75 -15.03
CA ALA A 55 3.33 -18.84 -15.91
C ALA A 55 3.10 -18.56 -17.40
N ASN A 56 2.11 -17.71 -17.71
CA ASN A 56 1.69 -17.39 -19.08
C ASN A 56 2.45 -16.21 -19.72
N ASN A 57 3.54 -15.71 -19.13
CA ASN A 57 4.21 -14.47 -19.56
C ASN A 57 3.21 -13.33 -19.78
N TYR A 58 2.24 -13.23 -18.87
CA TYR A 58 1.24 -12.17 -18.87
C TYR A 58 1.95 -10.82 -18.79
N GLU A 59 1.57 -9.88 -19.64
CA GLU A 59 2.30 -8.61 -19.81
C GLU A 59 2.49 -7.89 -18.47
N HIS A 60 3.72 -7.39 -18.27
CA HIS A 60 4.14 -6.60 -17.11
C HIS A 60 3.40 -5.25 -16.96
N ASN A 61 2.43 -4.95 -17.82
CA ASN A 61 1.66 -3.70 -17.85
C ASN A 61 0.15 -3.91 -17.63
N SER A 62 -0.22 -5.06 -17.08
CA SER A 62 -1.60 -5.35 -16.70
C SER A 62 -1.98 -4.62 -15.41
N GLN A 63 -3.23 -4.14 -15.35
CA GLN A 63 -3.71 -3.37 -14.20
C GLN A 63 -4.24 -4.32 -13.13
N PHE A 64 -3.51 -4.43 -12.03
CA PHE A 64 -3.99 -5.14 -10.84
C PHE A 64 -4.58 -4.18 -9.82
N PHE A 65 -5.48 -4.70 -9.00
CA PHE A 65 -6.13 -3.96 -7.93
C PHE A 65 -5.89 -4.67 -6.60
N ALA A 66 -5.73 -3.92 -5.53
CA ALA A 66 -5.63 -4.45 -4.17
C ALA A 66 -6.83 -3.98 -3.36
N VAL A 67 -7.42 -4.88 -2.60
CA VAL A 67 -8.40 -4.55 -1.57
C VAL A 67 -7.71 -4.61 -0.22
N VAL A 68 -7.71 -3.49 0.49
CA VAL A 68 -7.16 -3.37 1.85
C VAL A 68 -8.25 -2.79 2.76
N SER A 69 -8.61 -3.52 3.81
CA SER A 69 -9.66 -3.12 4.76
C SER A 69 -10.97 -2.69 4.06
N GLY A 70 -11.36 -3.40 3.00
CA GLY A 70 -12.59 -3.15 2.22
C GLY A 70 -12.50 -2.01 1.19
N ARG A 71 -11.37 -1.30 1.09
CA ARG A 71 -11.15 -0.25 0.08
C ARG A 71 -10.31 -0.77 -1.08
N VAL A 72 -10.70 -0.42 -2.30
CA VAL A 72 -9.98 -0.80 -3.53
C VAL A 72 -8.91 0.25 -3.83
N TYR A 73 -7.70 -0.21 -4.09
CA TYR A 73 -6.55 0.57 -4.54
C TYR A 73 -6.04 0.00 -5.86
N GLN A 74 -5.55 0.84 -6.75
CA GLN A 74 -4.91 0.42 -7.99
C GLN A 74 -3.41 0.20 -7.74
N LEU A 75 -2.83 -0.85 -8.32
CA LEU A 75 -1.39 -1.09 -8.28
C LEU A 75 -0.70 -0.26 -9.37
N SER A 76 0.36 0.44 -8.99
CA SER A 76 1.25 1.13 -9.93
C SER A 76 2.45 0.26 -10.25
N VAL A 77 2.91 0.26 -11.51
CA VAL A 77 4.12 -0.45 -11.92
C VAL A 77 5.31 0.49 -11.85
N SER A 78 6.40 0.06 -11.20
CA SER A 78 7.68 0.75 -11.25
C SER A 78 8.36 0.48 -12.59
N GLU A 79 8.67 1.52 -13.37
CA GLU A 79 9.36 1.40 -14.66
C GLU A 79 10.78 0.81 -14.53
N GLU A 80 11.46 1.06 -13.40
CA GLU A 80 12.84 0.64 -13.17
C GLU A 80 12.96 -0.82 -12.74
N THR A 81 12.01 -1.29 -11.93
CA THR A 81 12.10 -2.62 -11.27
C THR A 81 11.04 -3.61 -11.75
N ALA A 82 10.10 -3.17 -12.59
CA ALA A 82 8.93 -3.93 -13.04
C ALA A 82 8.12 -4.56 -11.88
N LYS A 83 8.23 -3.98 -10.68
CA LYS A 83 7.47 -4.38 -9.49
C LYS A 83 6.17 -3.61 -9.43
N TYR A 84 5.14 -4.26 -8.94
CA TYR A 84 3.87 -3.62 -8.62
C TYR A 84 3.93 -3.03 -7.22
N GLN A 85 3.37 -1.85 -7.05
CA GLN A 85 3.36 -1.14 -5.79
C GLN A 85 1.94 -0.69 -5.48
N VAL A 86 1.52 -0.87 -4.24
CA VAL A 86 0.30 -0.27 -3.70
C VAL A 86 0.68 0.60 -2.51
N SER A 87 0.06 1.77 -2.43
CA SER A 87 0.20 2.64 -1.26
C SER A 87 -1.14 3.11 -0.76
N TRP A 88 -1.27 3.17 0.56
CA TRP A 88 -2.46 3.71 1.21
C TRP A 88 -2.06 4.48 2.45
N LEU A 89 -2.97 5.33 2.92
CA LEU A 89 -2.77 6.15 4.10
C LEU A 89 -3.85 5.87 5.12
N LEU A 90 -3.45 5.73 6.38
CA LEU A 90 -4.36 5.72 7.52
C LEU A 90 -3.98 6.84 8.47
N GLU A 91 -4.97 7.30 9.22
CA GLU A 91 -4.70 8.24 10.29
C GLU A 91 -3.89 7.57 11.41
N HIS A 92 -3.04 8.34 12.08
CA HIS A 92 -2.17 7.81 13.12
C HIS A 92 -2.96 7.16 14.29
N THR A 93 -4.17 7.64 14.55
CA THR A 93 -5.10 7.09 15.55
C THR A 93 -5.60 5.68 15.20
N GLU A 94 -5.78 5.42 13.90
CA GLU A 94 -6.23 4.13 13.35
C GLU A 94 -5.05 3.21 12.99
N SER A 95 -3.85 3.78 12.89
CA SER A 95 -2.58 3.13 12.56
C SER A 95 -1.93 2.42 13.76
N SER A 96 -2.71 1.74 14.61
CA SER A 96 -2.14 0.92 15.69
C SER A 96 -1.34 -0.27 15.13
N SER A 97 -0.68 -1.04 16.01
CA SER A 97 -0.07 -2.30 15.60
C SER A 97 -1.16 -3.26 15.12
N GLN A 98 -1.12 -3.58 13.84
CA GLN A 98 -2.10 -4.44 13.18
C GLN A 98 -1.49 -5.09 11.94
N THR A 99 -2.08 -6.22 11.55
CA THR A 99 -1.77 -6.90 10.29
C THR A 99 -2.80 -6.48 9.26
N PHE A 100 -2.32 -6.05 8.09
CA PHE A 100 -3.17 -5.76 6.95
C PHE A 100 -3.18 -6.93 5.98
N ASP A 101 -4.37 -7.47 5.72
CA ASP A 101 -4.59 -8.42 4.65
C ASP A 101 -4.81 -7.64 3.35
N VAL A 102 -3.83 -7.73 2.45
CA VAL A 102 -3.88 -7.09 1.14
C VAL A 102 -4.22 -8.16 0.12
N VAL A 103 -5.45 -8.08 -0.37
CA VAL A 103 -6.01 -9.03 -1.32
C VAL A 103 -5.84 -8.48 -2.73
N VAL A 104 -5.06 -9.14 -3.57
CA VAL A 104 -4.83 -8.69 -4.95
C VAL A 104 -5.82 -9.36 -5.89
N LEU A 105 -6.45 -8.56 -6.73
CA LEU A 105 -7.49 -8.89 -7.69
C LEU A 105 -7.06 -8.45 -9.09
N ASP A 106 -7.47 -9.22 -10.08
CA ASP A 106 -7.41 -8.87 -11.50
C ASP A 106 -8.67 -8.07 -11.89
N GLU A 107 -8.72 -7.53 -13.10
CA GLU A 107 -9.84 -6.70 -13.58
C GLU A 107 -11.19 -7.45 -13.51
N ASP A 108 -11.19 -8.72 -13.92
CA ASP A 108 -12.37 -9.59 -13.90
C ASP A 108 -12.86 -9.83 -12.46
N LYS A 109 -11.93 -10.07 -11.54
CA LYS A 109 -12.21 -10.33 -10.11
C LYS A 109 -12.64 -9.07 -9.39
N LEU A 110 -12.14 -7.91 -9.80
CA LEU A 110 -12.62 -6.62 -9.31
C LEU A 110 -14.09 -6.38 -9.71
N ALA A 111 -14.47 -6.74 -10.93
CA ALA A 111 -15.86 -6.58 -11.38
C ALA A 111 -16.82 -7.46 -10.55
N GLU A 112 -16.43 -8.69 -10.21
CA GLU A 112 -17.15 -9.56 -9.28
C GLU A 112 -17.24 -8.94 -7.87
N TYR A 113 -16.12 -8.42 -7.35
CA TYR A 113 -16.08 -7.74 -6.04
C TYR A 113 -17.02 -6.53 -5.98
N LYS A 114 -16.99 -5.67 -7.00
CA LYS A 114 -17.87 -4.48 -7.08
C LYS A 114 -19.35 -4.89 -7.09
N LYS A 115 -19.71 -5.96 -7.80
CA LYS A 115 -21.08 -6.50 -7.79
C LYS A 115 -21.47 -7.02 -6.41
N ALA A 116 -20.58 -7.73 -5.71
CA ALA A 116 -20.84 -8.23 -4.37
C ALA A 116 -21.03 -7.11 -3.33
N VAL A 117 -20.23 -6.03 -3.43
CA VAL A 117 -20.39 -4.83 -2.59
C VAL A 117 -21.73 -4.14 -2.88
N GLN A 118 -22.11 -4.01 -4.16
CA GLN A 118 -23.38 -3.40 -4.56
C GLN A 118 -24.59 -4.23 -4.11
N SER A 119 -24.48 -5.56 -4.07
CA SER A 119 -25.55 -6.43 -3.58
C SER A 119 -25.70 -6.42 -2.06
N GLY A 120 -24.90 -5.64 -1.33
CA GLY A 120 -24.95 -5.55 0.13
C GLY A 120 -24.49 -6.82 0.84
N ALA A 121 -23.58 -7.59 0.21
CA ALA A 121 -23.03 -8.79 0.83
C ALA A 121 -22.24 -8.39 2.08
N GLU A 122 -22.50 -9.06 3.22
CA GLU A 122 -21.80 -8.79 4.49
C GLU A 122 -20.28 -9.02 4.38
N ASN A 123 -19.84 -9.93 3.49
CA ASN A 123 -18.43 -10.20 3.20
C ASN A 123 -18.19 -10.32 1.68
N PRO A 124 -17.90 -9.21 0.96
CA PRO A 124 -17.74 -9.20 -0.49
C PRO A 124 -16.51 -9.99 -0.98
N LEU A 125 -15.55 -10.30 -0.09
CA LEU A 125 -14.35 -11.09 -0.37
C LEU A 125 -14.59 -12.61 -0.31
N SER A 126 -15.66 -13.09 0.34
CA SER A 126 -15.91 -14.54 0.47
C SER A 126 -16.46 -15.19 -0.80
N GLY A 127 -17.03 -14.39 -1.72
CA GLY A 127 -17.57 -14.85 -2.99
C GLY A 127 -16.64 -14.66 -4.19
N VAL A 128 -15.47 -14.05 -4.00
CA VAL A 128 -14.51 -13.73 -5.05
C VAL A 128 -13.20 -14.42 -4.75
N GLU A 129 -12.75 -15.33 -5.62
CA GLU A 129 -11.44 -15.96 -5.49
C GLU A 129 -10.34 -14.94 -5.84
N PRO A 130 -9.50 -14.53 -4.87
CA PRO A 130 -8.44 -13.57 -5.14
C PRO A 130 -7.25 -14.24 -5.84
N LEU A 131 -6.42 -13.44 -6.52
CA LEU A 131 -5.21 -13.97 -7.16
C LEU A 131 -4.21 -14.46 -6.10
N PHE A 132 -4.00 -13.64 -5.09
CA PHE A 132 -3.24 -13.98 -3.89
C PHE A 132 -3.56 -12.98 -2.78
N THR A 133 -3.30 -13.40 -1.55
CA THR A 133 -3.41 -12.55 -0.36
C THR A 133 -2.04 -12.44 0.28
N ALA A 134 -1.56 -11.22 0.47
CA ALA A 134 -0.33 -10.92 1.18
C ALA A 134 -0.64 -10.22 2.50
N GLN A 135 0.01 -10.66 3.58
CA GLN A 135 -0.15 -10.04 4.89
C GLN A 135 1.01 -9.10 5.16
N TYR A 136 0.70 -7.88 5.60
CA TYR A 136 1.69 -6.91 6.04
C TYR A 136 1.51 -6.59 7.53
N TYR A 137 2.48 -6.95 8.36
CA TYR A 137 2.47 -6.61 9.78
C TYR A 137 3.06 -5.22 10.02
N HIS A 138 2.28 -4.33 10.62
CA HIS A 138 2.74 -3.04 11.10
C HIS A 138 3.00 -3.10 12.62
N PRO A 139 4.22 -2.80 13.10
CA PRO A 139 4.55 -2.84 14.52
C PRO A 139 3.91 -1.71 15.35
N GLY A 140 3.17 -0.81 14.69
CA GLY A 140 2.56 0.36 15.31
C GLY A 140 3.47 1.58 15.22
N VAL A 141 2.89 2.74 15.51
CA VAL A 141 3.61 4.00 15.35
C VAL A 141 4.26 4.43 16.66
N SER A 142 5.50 4.90 16.56
CA SER A 142 6.27 5.38 17.69
C SER A 142 5.82 6.78 18.10
N LYS A 143 5.37 6.92 19.34
CA LYS A 143 5.14 8.21 20.00
C LYS A 143 6.46 8.73 20.54
N LYS A 144 7.38 9.12 19.66
CA LYS A 144 8.62 9.76 20.10
C LYS A 144 8.28 11.13 20.67
N THR A 145 8.86 11.44 21.83
CA THR A 145 8.74 12.77 22.41
C THR A 145 9.36 13.83 21.49
N PRO A 146 8.80 15.05 21.43
CA PRO A 146 9.27 16.14 20.57
C PRO A 146 10.73 16.56 20.80
N LEU A 147 11.33 16.10 21.90
CA LEU A 147 12.61 16.58 22.36
C LEU A 147 13.72 15.67 21.80
N SER A 148 14.37 16.12 20.72
CA SER A 148 15.60 15.52 20.23
C SER A 148 16.68 15.59 21.31
N SER A 149 17.47 14.53 21.48
CA SER A 149 18.62 14.51 22.39
C SER A 149 19.62 15.62 22.06
N GLU A 150 19.76 15.98 20.79
CA GLU A 150 20.58 17.11 20.33
C GLU A 150 20.07 18.45 20.87
N GLY A 151 18.74 18.64 20.88
CA GLY A 151 18.10 19.84 21.44
C GLY A 151 18.34 19.96 22.94
N VAL A 152 18.29 18.85 23.68
CA VAL A 152 18.59 18.83 25.12
C VAL A 152 20.06 19.22 25.37
N CYS A 153 21.00 18.63 24.63
CA CYS A 153 22.42 18.95 24.76
C CYS A 153 22.70 20.43 24.47
N LEU A 154 22.07 20.99 23.43
CA LEU A 154 22.25 22.41 23.08
C LEU A 154 21.71 23.33 24.16
N LEU A 155 20.53 23.05 24.73
CA LEU A 155 19.96 23.83 25.83
C LEU A 155 20.86 23.81 27.07
N ILE A 156 21.43 22.65 27.41
CA ILE A 156 22.38 22.52 28.54
C ILE A 156 23.65 23.32 28.27
N ALA A 157 24.21 23.24 27.06
CA ALA A 157 25.41 23.98 26.68
C ALA A 157 25.19 25.50 26.75
N VAL A 158 24.05 25.99 26.23
CA VAL A 158 23.68 27.41 26.31
C VAL A 158 23.52 27.86 27.76
N ALA A 159 22.86 27.06 28.60
CA ALA A 159 22.73 27.36 30.02
C ALA A 159 24.10 27.44 30.72
N ALA A 160 25.00 26.49 30.46
CA ALA A 160 26.33 26.48 31.04
C ALA A 160 27.15 27.73 30.65
N VAL A 161 27.11 28.12 29.37
CA VAL A 161 27.78 29.34 28.89
C VAL A 161 27.16 30.59 29.52
N TYR A 162 25.83 30.67 29.62
CA TYR A 162 25.15 31.78 30.27
C TYR A 162 25.60 31.97 31.72
N TYR A 163 25.61 30.88 32.50
CA TYR A 163 26.09 30.92 33.89
C TYR A 163 27.57 31.33 33.98
N ALA A 164 28.43 30.78 33.11
CA ALA A 164 29.85 31.14 33.08
C ALA A 164 30.08 32.63 32.80
N LEU A 165 29.30 33.22 31.88
CA LEU A 165 29.37 34.65 31.58
C LEU A 165 28.87 35.52 32.73
N ASN A 166 27.78 35.14 33.39
CA ASN A 166 27.29 35.86 34.58
C ASN A 166 28.32 35.84 35.71
N PHE A 167 28.93 34.69 36.02
CA PHE A 167 29.98 34.61 37.03
C PHE A 167 31.18 35.50 36.68
N LYS A 168 31.59 35.53 35.41
CA LYS A 168 32.68 36.40 34.96
C LYS A 168 32.33 37.88 35.15
N GLN A 169 31.10 38.28 34.86
CA GLN A 169 30.65 39.67 35.03
C GLN A 169 30.55 40.08 36.50
N GLU A 170 30.12 39.19 37.39
CA GLU A 170 30.10 39.47 38.84
C GLU A 170 31.52 39.67 39.41
N LEU A 171 32.48 38.85 38.96
CA LEU A 171 33.88 39.02 39.36
C LEU A 171 34.47 40.33 38.84
N ALA A 172 34.21 40.67 37.58
CA ALA A 172 34.70 41.91 36.96
C ALA A 172 34.10 43.20 37.57
N LYS A 173 32.96 43.13 38.26
CA LYS A 173 32.36 44.27 38.98
C LYS A 173 32.92 44.47 40.39
N ARG A 174 33.69 43.52 40.91
CA ARG A 174 34.20 43.50 42.28
C ARG A 174 35.63 44.06 42.38
N ASP A 175 36.31 44.25 41.25
CA ASP A 175 37.56 44.99 41.10
C ASP A 175 37.27 46.48 40.76
#